data_AF-A0A183EMX7-F1
#
_entry.id   AF-A0A183EMX7-F1
#
_cell.length_a   1.000
_cell.length_b   1.000
_cell.length_c   1.000
_cell.angle_alpha   90.00
_cell.angle_beta   90.00
_cell.angle_gamma   90.00
#
_symmetry.space_group_name_H-M   'P 1'
#
loop_
_entity.id
_entity.type
_entity.pdbx_description
1 polymer ?
#
loop_
_entity_poly.entity_id
_entity_poly.type
_entity_poly.pdbx_seq_one_letter_code
_entity_poly.pdbx_strand_id
1 'polypeptide(L)'
;MAYRRLAAKTECTKRTSNVKFFSVYIDCNPDSESTLWSCDAVVEFRLISQKPDVADFCRQFTNKFNYNSNNWGFPSFMEWSEILNVDKGYIRGDRVVLEAHITVQKVVGVRKNPTFNFTVPQAYTSDGVLIIDGVRLHVSKAYLALYSPVFHAMFFSKFRERDKKEITVEDVILDEFLELLNVVYPSHKPLFITEMILFVFSAENVEFLLELGDKFQIQFVIDQCEQFLMRSDDIAIVTKLVWADQYCLAKLQ
;
A
#
# COMPACT_ATOMS: atom_id res chain seq x y z
N MET A 1 -2.53 4.64 7.54
CA MET A 1 -3.46 5.65 6.97
C MET A 1 -4.87 5.13 7.21
N ALA A 2 -5.86 5.98 7.49
CA ALA A 2 -7.26 5.54 7.39
C ALA A 2 -7.49 5.07 5.95
N TYR A 3 -8.03 3.87 5.76
CA TYR A 3 -8.40 3.38 4.42
C TYR A 3 -9.37 4.35 3.79
N ARG A 4 -9.20 4.65 2.50
CA ARG A 4 -10.09 5.56 1.76
C ARG A 4 -10.53 4.91 0.48
N ARG A 5 -11.83 4.98 0.20
CA ARG A 5 -12.41 4.50 -1.05
C ARG A 5 -13.14 5.65 -1.72
N LEU A 6 -12.79 5.93 -2.97
CA LEU A 6 -13.57 6.77 -3.86
C LEU A 6 -14.62 5.89 -4.54
N ALA A 7 -15.89 6.24 -4.39
CA ALA A 7 -16.99 5.53 -5.02
C ALA A 7 -17.80 6.48 -5.90
N ALA A 8 -18.14 6.03 -7.10
CA ALA A 8 -19.03 6.72 -8.01
C ALA A 8 -20.11 5.76 -8.49
N LYS A 9 -21.35 6.24 -8.56
CA LYS A 9 -22.51 5.45 -9.01
C LYS A 9 -23.58 6.35 -9.62
N THR A 10 -24.49 5.77 -10.38
CA THR A 10 -25.72 6.47 -10.72
C THR A 10 -26.75 6.32 -9.60
N GLU A 11 -27.46 7.39 -9.29
CA GLU A 11 -28.57 7.36 -8.34
C GLU A 11 -29.83 7.95 -8.95
N CYS A 12 -30.94 7.24 -8.78
CA CYS A 12 -32.28 7.69 -9.13
C CYS A 12 -33.21 7.22 -8.02
N THR A 13 -33.36 8.02 -6.97
CA THR A 13 -34.16 7.67 -5.79
C THR A 13 -34.98 8.87 -5.33
N LYS A 14 -35.82 8.71 -4.31
CA LYS A 14 -36.52 9.83 -3.67
C LYS A 14 -35.56 10.93 -3.17
N ARG A 15 -34.33 10.58 -2.80
CA ARG A 15 -33.29 11.53 -2.37
C ARG A 15 -32.88 12.48 -3.50
N THR A 16 -32.96 12.02 -4.74
CA THR A 16 -32.68 12.80 -5.95
C THR A 16 -33.96 13.24 -6.67
N SER A 17 -35.11 13.24 -5.99
CA SER A 17 -36.42 13.54 -6.60
C SER A 17 -36.74 12.68 -7.82
N ASN A 18 -36.22 11.45 -7.88
CA ASN A 18 -36.30 10.53 -9.02
C ASN A 18 -35.69 11.08 -10.33
N VAL A 19 -34.82 12.09 -10.23
CA VAL A 19 -33.93 12.49 -11.32
C VAL A 19 -32.66 11.67 -11.23
N LYS A 20 -32.15 11.22 -12.38
CA LYS A 20 -30.93 10.41 -12.44
C LYS A 20 -29.70 11.31 -12.34
N PHE A 21 -28.92 11.12 -11.29
CA PHE A 21 -27.65 11.82 -11.08
C PHE A 21 -26.47 10.86 -11.12
N PHE A 22 -25.32 11.39 -11.47
CA PHE A 22 -24.04 10.83 -11.07
C PHE A 22 -23.77 11.26 -9.64
N SER A 23 -23.46 10.29 -8.79
CA SER A 23 -23.28 10.46 -7.36
C SER A 23 -21.88 10.01 -6.98
N VAL A 24 -21.23 10.78 -6.12
CA VAL A 24 -19.83 10.56 -5.72
C VAL A 24 -19.72 10.54 -4.20
N TYR A 25 -18.91 9.62 -3.67
CA TYR A 25 -18.72 9.41 -2.24
C TYR A 25 -17.27 9.09 -1.92
N ILE A 26 -16.88 9.44 -0.70
CA ILE A 26 -15.66 8.98 -0.05
C ILE A 26 -16.05 8.14 1.17
N ASP A 27 -15.51 6.94 1.26
CA ASP A 27 -15.50 6.16 2.50
C ASP A 27 -14.19 6.43 3.24
N CYS A 28 -14.26 6.64 4.55
CA CYS A 28 -13.12 6.80 5.43
C CYS A 28 -13.13 5.70 6.49
N ASN A 29 -12.13 4.82 6.47
CA ASN A 29 -11.96 3.70 7.39
C ASN A 29 -13.22 2.81 7.52
N PRO A 30 -13.83 2.36 6.40
CA PRO A 30 -15.12 1.69 6.40
C PRO A 30 -15.13 0.38 7.20
N ASP A 31 -13.99 -0.32 7.26
CA ASP A 31 -13.88 -1.64 7.90
C ASP A 31 -13.61 -1.56 9.41
N SER A 32 -13.47 -0.35 9.97
CA SER A 32 -13.16 -0.19 11.39
C SER A 32 -14.42 -0.13 12.24
N GLU A 33 -14.57 -1.10 13.12
CA GLU A 33 -15.66 -1.17 14.11
C GLU A 33 -15.44 -0.26 15.34
N SER A 34 -14.32 0.47 15.40
CA SER A 34 -13.98 1.29 16.55
C SER A 34 -14.67 2.65 16.51
N THR A 35 -15.29 3.05 17.61
CA THR A 35 -15.87 4.40 17.78
C THR A 35 -14.85 5.46 18.24
N LEU A 36 -13.60 5.06 18.49
CA LEU A 36 -12.56 5.92 19.05
C LEU A 36 -11.80 6.73 17.99
N TRP A 37 -11.98 6.41 16.71
CA TRP A 37 -11.33 7.13 15.64
C TRP A 37 -12.17 8.28 15.10
N SER A 38 -11.50 9.34 14.67
CA SER A 38 -12.12 10.36 13.82
C SER A 38 -11.09 11.02 12.91
N CYS A 39 -11.56 11.54 11.78
CA CYS A 39 -10.75 12.26 10.81
C CYS A 39 -11.50 13.52 10.36
N ASP A 40 -10.98 14.69 10.70
CA ASP A 40 -11.47 15.97 10.20
C ASP A 40 -10.76 16.23 8.86
N ALA A 41 -11.52 16.38 7.78
CA ALA A 41 -10.95 16.56 6.46
C ALA A 41 -11.79 17.50 5.57
N VAL A 42 -11.09 18.15 4.64
CA VAL A 42 -11.69 18.84 3.50
C VAL A 42 -11.59 17.91 2.31
N VAL A 43 -12.71 17.66 1.65
CA VAL A 43 -12.81 16.78 0.47
C VAL A 43 -13.35 17.59 -0.69
N GLU A 44 -12.62 17.58 -1.79
CA GLU A 44 -13.02 18.17 -3.06
C GLU A 44 -13.09 17.08 -4.13
N PHE A 45 -14.27 16.92 -4.74
CA PHE A 45 -14.43 16.09 -5.93
C PHE A 45 -14.35 16.96 -7.18
N ARG A 46 -13.63 16.47 -8.19
CA ARG A 46 -13.50 17.12 -9.49
C ARG A 46 -13.90 16.15 -10.61
N LEU A 47 -14.86 16.56 -11.43
CA LEU A 47 -15.10 15.91 -12.71
C LEU A 47 -14.19 16.58 -13.74
N ILE A 48 -13.20 15.83 -14.21
CA ILE A 48 -12.14 16.39 -15.05
C ILE A 48 -12.67 16.62 -16.46
N SER A 49 -12.51 17.85 -16.94
CA SER A 49 -12.85 18.22 -18.30
C SER A 49 -12.00 17.46 -19.31
N GLN A 50 -12.63 17.07 -20.41
CA GLN A 50 -12.00 16.43 -21.56
C GLN A 50 -11.74 17.42 -22.71
N LYS A 51 -12.01 18.72 -22.49
CA LYS A 51 -11.80 19.81 -23.45
C LYS A 51 -10.89 20.90 -22.84
N PRO A 52 -9.92 21.46 -23.60
CA PRO A 52 -8.99 22.46 -23.07
C PRO A 52 -9.66 23.72 -22.51
N ASP A 53 -10.79 24.14 -23.11
CA ASP A 53 -11.47 25.40 -22.77
C ASP A 53 -12.61 25.24 -21.75
N VAL A 54 -12.82 24.02 -21.24
CA VAL A 54 -13.84 23.72 -20.23
C VAL A 54 -13.13 23.47 -18.90
N ALA A 55 -13.53 24.20 -17.86
CA ALA A 55 -13.03 24.00 -16.51
C ALA A 55 -13.58 22.72 -15.89
N ASP A 56 -12.84 22.14 -14.95
CA ASP A 56 -13.32 21.02 -14.15
C ASP A 56 -14.54 21.42 -13.32
N PHE A 57 -15.47 20.48 -13.17
CA PHE A 57 -16.60 20.69 -12.26
C PHE A 57 -16.21 20.23 -10.85
N CYS A 58 -16.12 21.19 -9.93
CA CYS A 58 -15.67 20.95 -8.56
C CYS A 58 -16.83 21.09 -7.56
N ARG A 59 -16.92 20.17 -6.60
CA ARG A 59 -17.69 20.39 -5.36
C ARG A 59 -16.89 19.96 -4.16
N GLN A 60 -16.97 20.77 -3.11
CA GLN A 60 -16.21 20.62 -1.89
C GLN A 60 -17.13 20.51 -0.69
N PHE A 61 -16.72 19.73 0.31
CA PHE A 61 -17.27 19.79 1.64
C PHE A 61 -16.17 19.62 2.69
N THR A 62 -16.44 20.09 3.91
CA THR A 62 -15.61 19.84 5.08
C THR A 62 -16.42 18.99 6.04
N ASN A 63 -15.86 17.91 6.54
CA ASN A 63 -16.56 17.05 7.48
C ASN A 63 -15.64 16.28 8.42
N LYS A 64 -16.23 15.79 9.52
CA LYS A 64 -15.63 14.87 10.47
C LYS A 64 -16.12 13.45 10.24
N PHE A 65 -15.24 12.61 9.70
CA PHE A 65 -15.45 11.19 9.53
C PHE A 65 -15.25 10.46 10.87
N ASN A 66 -16.10 9.47 11.14
CA ASN A 66 -16.01 8.56 12.30
C ASN A 66 -16.84 7.30 12.02
N TYR A 67 -16.86 6.34 12.94
CA TYR A 67 -17.63 5.10 12.81
C TYR A 67 -19.09 5.28 12.37
N ASN A 68 -19.80 6.24 12.97
CA ASN A 68 -21.22 6.48 12.67
C ASN A 68 -21.43 7.23 11.35
N SER A 69 -20.37 7.78 10.76
CA SER A 69 -20.45 8.72 9.66
C SER A 69 -19.19 8.66 8.79
N ASN A 70 -18.92 7.48 8.27
CA ASN A 70 -17.71 7.16 7.52
C ASN A 70 -17.86 7.32 6.00
N ASN A 71 -19.10 7.36 5.48
CA ASN A 71 -19.41 7.60 4.07
C ASN A 71 -20.00 9.01 3.86
N TRP A 72 -19.37 9.82 3.02
CA TRP A 72 -19.87 11.16 2.69
C TRP A 72 -19.65 11.51 1.23
N GLY A 73 -20.56 12.32 0.68
CA GLY A 73 -20.40 12.86 -0.67
C GLY A 73 -21.66 13.51 -1.19
N PHE A 74 -21.81 13.55 -2.51
CA PHE A 74 -22.88 14.26 -3.19
C PHE A 74 -23.77 13.28 -3.95
N PRO A 75 -24.99 12.98 -3.47
CA PRO A 75 -25.97 12.21 -4.25
C PRO A 75 -26.37 12.88 -5.55
N SER A 76 -26.44 14.20 -5.55
CA SER A 76 -26.72 15.01 -6.74
C SER A 76 -25.48 15.80 -7.13
N PHE A 77 -24.40 15.09 -7.52
CA PHE A 77 -23.15 15.74 -7.91
C PHE A 77 -23.30 16.44 -9.27
N MET A 78 -23.72 15.71 -10.30
CA MET A 78 -24.09 16.24 -11.62
C MET A 78 -25.20 15.39 -12.23
N GLU A 79 -26.16 16.02 -12.93
CA GLU A 79 -27.22 15.28 -13.63
C GLU A 79 -26.63 14.33 -14.67
N TRP A 80 -27.21 13.14 -14.78
CA TRP A 80 -26.68 12.11 -15.68
C TRP A 80 -26.75 12.53 -17.15
N SER A 81 -27.80 13.26 -17.53
CA SER A 81 -27.95 13.86 -18.86
C SER A 81 -26.83 14.84 -19.19
N GLU A 82 -26.38 15.64 -18.22
CA GLU A 82 -25.33 16.64 -18.41
C GLU A 82 -23.94 16.02 -18.56
N ILE A 83 -23.70 14.89 -17.90
CA ILE A 83 -22.44 14.14 -18.10
C ILE A 83 -22.39 13.53 -19.51
N LEU A 84 -23.50 12.94 -19.97
CA LEU A 84 -23.57 12.32 -21.29
C LEU A 84 -23.59 13.35 -22.43
N ASN A 85 -23.82 14.63 -22.11
CA ASN A 85 -23.79 15.69 -23.08
C ASN A 85 -22.35 16.01 -23.51
N VAL A 86 -21.98 15.55 -24.71
CA VAL A 86 -20.65 15.77 -25.31
C VAL A 86 -20.30 17.26 -25.41
N ASP A 87 -21.30 18.15 -25.52
CA ASP A 87 -21.07 19.59 -25.58
C ASP A 87 -20.53 20.14 -24.26
N LYS A 88 -20.97 19.58 -23.12
CA LYS A 88 -20.47 19.94 -21.78
C LYS A 88 -19.01 19.57 -21.57
N GLY A 89 -18.48 18.59 -22.33
CA GLY A 89 -17.05 18.29 -22.37
C GLY A 89 -16.50 17.41 -21.26
N TYR A 90 -17.33 16.80 -20.41
CA TYR A 90 -16.87 15.94 -19.31
C TYR A 90 -16.75 14.45 -19.66
N ILE A 91 -17.26 14.05 -20.83
CA ILE A 91 -17.21 12.67 -21.33
C ILE A 91 -16.36 12.61 -22.61
N ARG A 92 -15.53 11.58 -22.72
CA ARG A 92 -14.78 11.26 -23.94
C ARG A 92 -14.95 9.78 -24.26
N GLY A 93 -15.67 9.50 -25.36
CA GLY A 93 -16.11 8.14 -25.66
C GLY A 93 -17.12 7.66 -24.61
N ASP A 94 -16.79 6.59 -23.91
CA ASP A 94 -17.57 6.00 -22.82
C ASP A 94 -16.96 6.27 -21.43
N ARG A 95 -15.98 7.19 -21.33
CA ARG A 95 -15.20 7.42 -20.11
C ARG A 95 -15.39 8.83 -19.56
N VAL A 96 -15.44 8.89 -18.24
CA VAL A 96 -15.34 10.11 -17.42
C VAL A 96 -14.20 9.92 -16.44
N VAL A 97 -13.56 11.03 -16.03
CA VAL A 97 -12.48 11.00 -15.04
C VAL A 97 -12.95 11.78 -13.81
N LEU A 98 -12.97 11.09 -12.67
CA LEU A 98 -13.33 11.67 -11.38
C LEU A 98 -12.09 11.64 -10.49
N GLU A 99 -11.77 12.79 -9.90
CA GLU A 99 -10.68 12.96 -8.96
C GLU A 99 -11.22 13.40 -7.60
N ALA A 100 -10.55 13.00 -6.52
CA ALA A 100 -10.84 13.43 -5.16
C ALA A 100 -9.58 13.94 -4.47
N HIS A 101 -9.56 15.23 -4.15
CA HIS A 101 -8.51 15.84 -3.33
C HIS A 101 -8.95 15.90 -1.88
N ILE A 102 -8.15 15.30 -1.00
CA ILE A 102 -8.46 15.18 0.43
C ILE A 102 -7.35 15.85 1.24
N THR A 103 -7.71 16.90 1.96
CA THR A 103 -6.81 17.56 2.91
C THR A 103 -7.22 17.16 4.33
N VAL A 104 -6.39 16.34 4.97
CA VAL A 104 -6.60 15.88 6.34
C VAL A 104 -6.15 16.97 7.32
N GLN A 105 -7.06 17.43 8.17
CA GLN A 105 -6.81 18.48 9.16
C GLN A 105 -6.44 17.91 10.53
N LYS A 106 -7.18 16.88 10.99
CA LYS A 106 -6.97 16.27 12.30
C LYS A 106 -7.34 14.80 12.28
N VAL A 107 -6.55 13.97 12.96
CA VAL A 107 -6.81 12.54 13.13
C VAL A 107 -6.70 12.16 14.60
N VAL A 108 -7.68 11.40 15.09
CA VAL A 108 -7.71 10.84 16.45
C VAL A 108 -7.96 9.34 16.35
N GLY A 109 -7.38 8.55 17.27
CA GLY A 109 -7.64 7.11 17.39
C GLY A 109 -7.05 6.23 16.29
N VAL A 110 -6.50 6.81 15.23
CA VAL A 110 -5.79 6.06 14.17
C VAL A 110 -4.29 6.11 14.45
N ARG A 111 -3.71 4.99 14.87
CA ARG A 111 -2.25 4.86 14.97
C ARG A 111 -1.69 4.66 13.57
N LYS A 112 -0.71 5.49 13.18
CA LYS A 112 0.09 5.21 11.99
C LYS A 112 1.08 4.12 12.35
N ASN A 113 1.13 3.10 11.53
CA ASN A 113 2.23 2.18 11.55
C ASN A 113 3.49 2.94 11.09
N PRO A 114 4.65 2.77 11.77
CA PRO A 114 5.91 3.22 11.23
C PRO A 114 6.14 2.60 9.84
N THR A 115 6.46 3.46 8.88
CA THR A 115 6.96 3.07 7.55
C THR A 115 8.38 3.57 7.44
N PHE A 116 9.29 2.72 7.00
CA PHE A 116 10.69 3.11 6.79
C PHE A 116 10.88 3.55 5.35
N ASN A 117 11.41 4.76 5.16
CA ASN A 117 11.98 5.13 3.88
C ASN A 117 13.48 4.81 3.95
N PHE A 118 13.90 3.79 3.22
CA PHE A 118 15.30 3.36 3.19
C PHE A 118 16.15 4.23 2.25
N THR A 119 15.58 5.05 1.36
CA THR A 119 16.37 5.90 0.46
C THR A 119 16.87 7.18 1.12
N VAL A 120 16.52 7.41 2.39
CA VAL A 120 16.96 8.56 3.17
C VAL A 120 17.64 8.09 4.46
N PRO A 121 18.74 8.73 4.89
CA PRO A 121 19.36 8.42 6.16
C PRO A 121 18.40 8.69 7.31
N GLN A 122 18.22 7.73 8.22
CA GLN A 122 17.49 7.95 9.45
C GLN A 122 18.47 8.26 10.57
N ALA A 123 18.27 9.42 11.21
CA ALA A 123 19.12 9.85 12.30
C ALA A 123 19.11 8.80 13.43
N TYR A 124 20.30 8.42 13.89
CA TYR A 124 20.55 7.50 15.01
C TYR A 124 20.20 6.01 14.79
N THR A 125 19.53 5.64 13.70
CA THR A 125 19.17 4.23 13.42
C THR A 125 19.88 3.66 12.19
N SER A 126 20.22 4.48 11.19
CA SER A 126 20.97 4.05 10.02
C SER A 126 22.48 4.15 10.25
N ASP A 127 23.16 3.00 10.30
CA ASP A 127 24.62 2.87 10.47
C ASP A 127 25.29 2.06 9.34
N GLY A 128 24.53 1.68 8.31
CA GLY A 128 25.01 1.05 7.08
C GLY A 128 24.32 1.56 5.83
N VAL A 129 25.02 1.48 4.69
CA VAL A 129 24.48 1.77 3.36
C VAL A 129 24.68 0.56 2.46
N LEU A 130 23.58 0.05 1.90
CA LEU A 130 23.59 -0.97 0.85
C LEU A 130 23.37 -0.27 -0.49
N ILE A 131 24.12 -0.64 -1.52
CA ILE A 131 23.97 -0.12 -2.88
C ILE A 131 23.41 -1.24 -3.76
N ILE A 132 22.24 -1.01 -4.36
CA ILE A 132 21.57 -1.93 -5.29
C ILE A 132 21.17 -1.12 -6.51
N ASP A 133 21.57 -1.54 -7.71
CA ASP A 133 21.32 -0.82 -8.97
C ASP A 133 21.71 0.68 -8.93
N GLY A 134 22.76 1.00 -8.16
CA GLY A 134 23.23 2.38 -7.97
C GLY A 134 22.41 3.21 -6.96
N VAL A 135 21.33 2.67 -6.41
CA VAL A 135 20.50 3.30 -5.37
C VAL A 135 21.06 2.99 -3.99
N ARG A 136 21.17 4.03 -3.14
CA ARG A 136 21.64 3.91 -1.75
C ARG A 136 20.48 3.64 -0.81
N LEU A 137 20.53 2.51 -0.11
CA LEU A 137 19.60 2.12 0.94
C LEU A 137 20.27 2.22 2.31
N HIS A 138 19.71 3.03 3.18
CA HIS A 138 20.17 3.29 4.54
C HIS A 138 19.51 2.32 5.52
N VAL A 139 20.32 1.48 6.16
CA VAL A 139 19.87 0.38 7.02
C VAL A 139 20.59 0.40 8.37
N SER A 140 20.02 -0.29 9.36
CA SER A 140 20.67 -0.68 10.60
C SER A 140 21.39 -2.03 10.43
N LYS A 141 22.73 -2.01 10.53
CA LYS A 141 23.60 -3.20 10.47
C LYS A 141 23.27 -4.18 11.56
N ALA A 142 23.13 -3.70 12.81
CA ALA A 142 22.83 -4.53 13.96
C ALA A 142 21.46 -5.22 13.82
N TYR A 143 20.46 -4.50 13.30
CA TYR A 143 19.11 -5.04 13.12
C TYR A 143 19.08 -6.14 12.04
N LEU A 144 19.70 -5.90 10.89
CA LEU A 144 19.79 -6.92 9.84
C LEU A 144 20.61 -8.14 10.29
N ALA A 145 21.73 -7.93 10.97
CA ALA A 145 22.57 -9.01 11.49
C ALA A 145 21.88 -9.86 12.57
N LEU A 146 20.88 -9.30 13.27
CA LEU A 146 20.08 -10.05 14.24
C LEU A 146 19.25 -11.15 13.56
N TYR A 147 18.73 -10.87 12.35
CA TYR A 147 17.83 -11.77 11.63
C TYR A 147 18.49 -12.56 10.51
N SER A 148 19.71 -12.20 10.11
CA SER A 148 20.43 -12.80 8.99
C SER A 148 21.88 -13.10 9.38
N PRO A 149 22.27 -14.38 9.45
CA PRO A 149 23.66 -14.78 9.57
C PRO A 149 24.53 -14.24 8.41
N VAL A 150 23.97 -14.09 7.21
CA VAL A 150 24.65 -13.51 6.05
C VAL A 150 25.00 -12.05 6.30
N PHE A 151 24.05 -11.23 6.75
CA PHE A 151 24.32 -9.83 7.11
C PHE A 151 25.22 -9.73 8.35
N HIS A 152 25.09 -10.65 9.32
CA HIS A 152 26.01 -10.71 10.44
C HIS A 152 27.46 -10.93 9.98
N ALA A 153 27.67 -11.89 9.08
CA ALA A 153 28.98 -12.14 8.50
C ALA A 153 29.47 -10.94 7.68
N MET A 154 28.61 -10.39 6.84
CA MET A 154 28.92 -9.24 5.98
C MET A 154 29.34 -8.00 6.78
N PHE A 155 28.66 -7.69 7.89
CA PHE A 155 28.91 -6.47 8.66
C PHE A 155 29.94 -6.64 9.79
N PHE A 156 30.05 -7.82 10.42
CA PHE A 156 30.78 -7.99 11.67
C PHE A 156 31.89 -9.05 11.65
N SER A 157 31.98 -9.90 10.62
CA SER A 157 33.09 -10.85 10.51
C SER A 157 34.39 -10.18 10.02
N LYS A 158 35.50 -10.91 10.01
CA LYS A 158 36.84 -10.40 9.60
C LYS A 158 36.99 -10.18 8.08
N PHE A 159 35.89 -10.01 7.35
CA PHE A 159 35.90 -9.80 5.90
C PHE A 159 36.14 -8.34 5.54
N ARG A 160 36.43 -8.06 4.26
CA ARG A 160 36.80 -6.73 3.74
C ARG A 160 35.66 -5.73 3.87
N GLU A 161 34.43 -6.22 4.00
CA GLU A 161 33.18 -5.49 4.08
C GLU A 161 32.97 -4.82 5.44
N ARG A 162 33.58 -5.35 6.52
CA ARG A 162 33.41 -4.84 7.89
C ARG A 162 33.74 -3.36 8.01
N ASP A 163 34.81 -2.93 7.36
CA ASP A 163 35.33 -1.56 7.47
C ASP A 163 34.70 -0.62 6.42
N LYS A 164 33.82 -1.14 5.54
CA LYS A 164 33.12 -0.34 4.53
C LYS A 164 31.87 0.34 5.10
N LYS A 165 31.70 1.62 4.75
CA LYS A 165 30.48 2.38 5.02
C LYS A 165 29.37 2.08 4.01
N GLU A 166 29.76 1.77 2.77
CA GLU A 166 28.84 1.43 1.67
C GLU A 166 29.21 0.04 1.13
N ILE A 167 28.22 -0.83 0.96
CA ILE A 167 28.39 -2.20 0.47
C ILE A 167 27.47 -2.39 -0.73
N THR A 168 28.04 -2.72 -1.89
CA THR A 168 27.26 -3.10 -3.07
C THR A 168 26.74 -4.52 -2.87
N VAL A 169 25.44 -4.70 -3.11
CA VAL A 169 24.80 -6.02 -3.12
C VAL A 169 24.46 -6.34 -4.57
N GLU A 170 25.09 -7.38 -5.09
CA GLU A 170 24.92 -7.84 -6.47
C GLU A 170 23.87 -8.97 -6.54
N ASP A 171 23.36 -9.24 -7.74
CA ASP A 171 22.37 -10.28 -8.02
C ASP A 171 21.04 -10.13 -7.24
N VAL A 172 20.59 -8.90 -7.03
CA VAL A 172 19.28 -8.60 -6.41
C VAL A 172 18.59 -7.47 -7.14
N ILE A 173 17.27 -7.55 -7.28
CA ILE A 173 16.45 -6.49 -7.86
C ILE A 173 16.07 -5.50 -6.75
N LEU A 174 16.23 -4.20 -7.00
CA LEU A 174 15.98 -3.14 -6.02
C LEU A 174 14.60 -3.24 -5.36
N ASP A 175 13.54 -3.39 -6.15
CA ASP A 175 12.16 -3.39 -5.66
C ASP A 175 11.86 -4.61 -4.78
N GLU A 176 12.38 -5.79 -5.15
CA GLU A 176 12.25 -7.03 -4.38
C GLU A 176 13.00 -6.92 -3.04
N PHE A 177 14.20 -6.35 -3.07
CA PHE A 177 15.01 -6.15 -1.87
C PHE A 177 14.38 -5.11 -0.93
N LEU A 178 13.75 -4.07 -1.46
CA LEU A 178 12.97 -3.13 -0.65
C LEU A 178 11.80 -3.82 0.05
N GLU A 179 11.18 -4.82 -0.58
CA GLU A 179 10.14 -5.60 0.10
C GLU A 179 10.69 -6.54 1.16
N LEU A 180 11.83 -7.19 0.92
CA LEU A 180 12.54 -7.92 1.97
C LEU A 180 12.80 -7.02 3.19
N LEU A 181 13.29 -5.79 2.98
CA LEU A 181 13.53 -4.85 4.07
C LEU A 181 12.23 -4.44 4.80
N ASN A 182 11.10 -4.29 4.08
CA ASN A 182 9.81 -3.99 4.70
C ASN A 182 9.28 -5.14 5.56
N VAL A 183 9.61 -6.39 5.21
CA VAL A 183 9.29 -7.60 6.00
C VAL A 183 10.18 -7.69 7.24
N VAL A 184 11.49 -7.45 7.07
CA VAL A 184 12.47 -7.61 8.16
C VAL A 184 12.35 -6.50 9.20
N TYR A 185 12.28 -5.25 8.77
CA TYR A 185 12.06 -4.13 9.69
C TYR A 185 10.63 -4.18 10.21
N PRO A 186 10.36 -3.63 11.41
CA PRO A 186 9.01 -3.53 11.96
C PRO A 186 8.24 -2.41 11.24
N SER A 187 8.25 -2.45 9.92
CA SER A 187 7.44 -1.63 9.04
C SER A 187 6.12 -2.36 8.97
N HIS A 188 5.06 -1.78 9.54
CA HIS A 188 3.73 -2.28 9.20
C HIS A 188 3.21 -1.48 8.00
N LYS A 189 4.05 -1.37 6.97
CA LYS A 189 3.67 -0.85 5.66
C LYS A 189 2.57 -1.77 5.14
N PRO A 190 1.32 -1.29 5.00
CA PRO A 190 0.33 -2.05 4.26
C PRO A 190 0.78 -2.04 2.80
N LEU A 191 1.23 -3.18 2.29
CA LEU A 191 1.36 -3.33 0.84
C LEU A 191 -0.05 -3.42 0.28
N PHE A 192 -0.34 -2.55 -0.68
CA PHE A 192 -1.64 -2.49 -1.33
C PHE A 192 -1.79 -3.74 -2.19
N ILE A 193 -2.66 -4.66 -1.78
CA ILE A 193 -3.74 -5.25 -2.58
C ILE A 193 -4.82 -5.68 -1.57
N THR A 194 -6.06 -5.59 -2.03
CA THR A 194 -7.33 -5.81 -1.32
C THR A 194 -7.37 -7.01 -0.38
N GLU A 195 -8.12 -6.82 0.73
CA GLU A 195 -8.54 -7.82 1.72
C GLU A 195 -7.50 -8.14 2.82
N MET A 196 -7.90 -7.85 4.05
CA MET A 196 -7.31 -8.30 5.32
C MET A 196 -5.92 -7.76 5.71
N ILE A 197 -5.94 -6.83 6.65
CA ILE A 197 -4.81 -6.37 7.45
C ILE A 197 -4.07 -7.59 8.03
N LEU A 198 -2.88 -7.94 7.47
CA LEU A 198 -1.69 -8.54 8.11
C LEU A 198 -0.78 -9.35 7.18
N PHE A 199 -1.03 -9.45 5.86
CA PHE A 199 -0.11 -10.18 4.99
C PHE A 199 0.77 -9.22 4.19
N VAL A 200 2.06 -9.20 4.55
CA VAL A 200 3.14 -8.66 3.70
C VAL A 200 3.34 -9.54 2.45
N PHE A 201 2.63 -10.68 2.38
CA PHE A 201 2.78 -11.72 1.38
C PHE A 201 1.54 -11.78 0.47
N SER A 202 1.78 -11.94 -0.83
CA SER A 202 0.80 -12.12 -1.91
C SER A 202 1.33 -13.18 -2.88
N ALA A 203 0.47 -13.64 -3.81
CA ALA A 203 0.90 -14.56 -4.87
C ALA A 203 1.98 -13.95 -5.79
N GLU A 204 2.06 -12.62 -5.86
CA GLU A 204 3.03 -11.91 -6.71
C GLU A 204 4.40 -11.76 -6.05
N ASN A 205 4.48 -11.81 -4.71
CA ASN A 205 5.72 -11.55 -4.00
C ASN A 205 6.32 -12.73 -3.24
N VAL A 206 5.52 -13.77 -2.96
CA VAL A 206 5.96 -14.88 -2.12
C VAL A 206 7.15 -15.63 -2.71
N GLU A 207 7.24 -15.72 -4.04
CA GLU A 207 8.34 -16.40 -4.73
C GLU A 207 9.67 -15.70 -4.50
N PHE A 208 9.79 -14.42 -4.83
CA PHE A 208 11.04 -13.68 -4.62
C PHE A 208 11.34 -13.49 -3.13
N LEU A 209 10.33 -13.42 -2.25
CA LEU A 209 10.55 -13.35 -0.81
C LEU A 209 11.11 -14.66 -0.24
N LEU A 210 10.71 -15.82 -0.77
CA LEU A 210 11.35 -17.10 -0.47
C LEU A 210 12.80 -17.13 -0.96
N GLU A 211 13.04 -16.72 -2.21
CA GLU A 211 14.39 -16.64 -2.78
C GLU A 211 15.33 -15.74 -1.96
N LEU A 212 14.89 -14.52 -1.66
CA LEU A 212 15.67 -13.56 -0.86
C LEU A 212 15.80 -14.01 0.60
N GLY A 213 14.74 -14.58 1.17
CA GLY A 213 14.73 -15.15 2.52
C GLY A 213 15.78 -16.25 2.67
N ASP A 214 15.88 -17.14 1.69
CA ASP A 214 16.88 -18.22 1.67
C ASP A 214 18.28 -17.66 1.39
N LYS A 215 18.43 -16.82 0.36
CA LYS A 215 19.70 -16.18 -0.04
C LYS A 215 20.37 -15.42 1.11
N PHE A 216 19.58 -14.69 1.89
CA PHE A 216 20.08 -13.94 3.06
C PHE A 216 19.91 -14.69 4.38
N GLN A 217 19.42 -15.94 4.36
CA GLN A 217 19.21 -16.79 5.54
C GLN A 217 18.37 -16.09 6.64
N ILE A 218 17.24 -15.51 6.25
CA ILE A 218 16.30 -14.84 7.15
C ILE A 218 15.14 -15.77 7.45
N GLN A 219 15.28 -16.58 8.51
CA GLN A 219 14.29 -17.59 8.87
C GLN A 219 12.88 -17.00 9.10
N PHE A 220 12.79 -15.82 9.68
CA PHE A 220 11.50 -15.15 9.90
C PHE A 220 10.74 -14.93 8.59
N VAL A 221 11.41 -14.54 7.51
CA VAL A 221 10.77 -14.32 6.19
C VAL A 221 10.26 -15.65 5.64
N ILE A 222 11.05 -16.72 5.74
CA ILE A 222 10.68 -18.08 5.33
C ILE A 222 9.44 -18.58 6.09
N ASP A 223 9.43 -18.43 7.41
CA ASP A 223 8.30 -18.85 8.25
C ASP A 223 7.01 -18.09 7.93
N GLN A 224 7.12 -16.81 7.58
CA GLN A 224 5.96 -16.00 7.17
C GLN A 224 5.46 -16.38 5.77
N CYS A 225 6.36 -16.65 4.81
CA CYS A 225 6.00 -17.18 3.49
C CYS A 225 5.24 -18.50 3.64
N GLU A 226 5.76 -19.42 4.45
CA GLU A 226 5.13 -20.71 4.72
C GLU A 226 3.71 -20.54 5.29
N GLN A 227 3.53 -19.67 6.29
CA GLN A 227 2.21 -19.38 6.87
C GLN A 227 1.23 -18.79 5.85
N PHE A 228 1.70 -17.93 4.96
CA PHE A 228 0.89 -17.39 3.88
C PHE A 228 0.47 -18.49 2.89
N LEU A 229 1.41 -19.32 2.44
CA LEU A 229 1.14 -20.42 1.51
C LEU A 229 0.14 -21.44 2.08
N MET A 230 0.16 -21.68 3.39
CA MET A 230 -0.81 -22.56 4.06
C MET A 230 -2.24 -22.00 4.03
N ARG A 231 -2.41 -20.67 3.99
CA ARG A 231 -3.72 -20.00 4.08
C ARG A 231 -4.26 -19.50 2.73
N SER A 232 -3.39 -19.30 1.75
CA SER A 232 -3.77 -18.78 0.43
C SER A 232 -4.37 -19.88 -0.43
N ASP A 233 -5.48 -19.61 -1.11
CA ASP A 233 -6.05 -20.50 -2.13
C ASP A 233 -5.66 -20.07 -3.57
N ASP A 234 -4.93 -18.96 -3.70
CA ASP A 234 -4.59 -18.33 -5.00
C ASP A 234 -3.43 -19.05 -5.72
N ILE A 235 -2.72 -19.93 -5.01
CA ILE A 235 -1.52 -20.59 -5.50
C ILE A 235 -1.80 -22.08 -5.65
N ALA A 236 -1.48 -22.62 -6.83
CA ALA A 236 -1.68 -24.02 -7.13
C ALA A 236 -0.91 -24.93 -6.16
N ILE A 237 -1.55 -26.02 -5.71
CA ILE A 237 -0.98 -27.00 -4.79
C ILE A 237 0.38 -27.54 -5.30
N VAL A 238 0.50 -27.77 -6.61
CA VAL A 238 1.75 -28.25 -7.22
C VAL A 238 2.89 -27.26 -6.98
N THR A 239 2.65 -25.96 -7.18
CA THR A 239 3.63 -24.90 -6.92
C THR A 239 4.01 -24.84 -5.44
N LYS A 240 3.03 -24.95 -4.53
CA LYS A 240 3.29 -25.02 -3.09
C LYS A 240 4.20 -26.20 -2.71
N LEU A 241 3.98 -27.38 -3.30
CA LEU A 241 4.80 -28.56 -3.06
C LEU A 241 6.23 -28.39 -3.60
N VAL A 242 6.39 -27.78 -4.78
CA VAL A 242 7.73 -27.48 -5.34
C VAL A 242 8.48 -26.54 -4.41
N TRP A 243 7.86 -25.45 -3.95
CA TRP A 243 8.49 -24.52 -3.01
C TRP A 243 8.71 -25.14 -1.63
N ALA A 244 7.83 -26.03 -1.17
CA ALA A 244 8.01 -26.74 0.09
C ALA A 244 9.27 -27.61 0.09
N ASP A 245 9.53 -28.30 -1.03
CA ASP A 245 10.75 -29.08 -1.21
C ASP A 245 11.98 -28.17 -1.35
N GLN A 246 11.92 -27.18 -2.24
CA GLN A 246 13.04 -26.28 -2.55
C GLN A 246 13.54 -25.49 -1.33
N TYR A 247 12.62 -24.96 -0.51
CA TYR A 247 12.94 -24.08 0.62
C TYR A 247 12.75 -24.76 1.99
N CYS A 248 12.57 -26.09 2.02
CA CYS A 248 12.38 -26.87 3.24
C CYS A 248 11.19 -26.41 4.12
N LEU A 249 10.03 -26.11 3.50
CA LEU A 249 8.82 -25.64 4.20
C LEU A 249 8.02 -26.81 4.80
N ALA A 250 8.48 -27.33 5.94
CA ALA A 250 7.94 -28.55 6.57
C ALA A 250 6.45 -28.50 6.94
N LYS A 251 5.86 -27.32 7.18
CA LYS A 251 4.43 -27.18 7.53
C LYS A 251 3.51 -27.15 6.29
N LEU A 252 4.08 -27.05 5.10
CA LEU A 252 3.34 -26.96 3.83
C LEU A 252 3.17 -28.33 3.13
N GLN A 253 3.82 -29.39 3.64
CA GLN A 253 3.73 -30.76 3.14
C GLN A 253 2.47 -31.52 3.62
#